data_AF-A0A934SLB6-F1
#
_entry.id   AF-A0A934SLB6-F1
#
_cell.length_a   1.000
_cell.length_b   1.000
_cell.length_c   1.000
_cell.angle_alpha   90.00
_cell.angle_beta   90.00
_cell.angle_gamma   90.00
#
_symmetry.space_group_name_H-M   'P 1'
#
loop_
_entity.id
_entity.type
_entity.pdbx_description
1 polymer ?
#
loop_
_entity_poly.entity_id
_entity_poly.type
_entity_poly.pdbx_seq_one_letter_code
_entity_poly.pdbx_strand_id
1 'polypeptide(L)'
;MQDNAEQRAAYWPVAVARAVPLAGLGLWITFSADHSAVFGLLVFGVYGIVAGIVLGTIAWLRLGSSGVRTLFLVQAVVSVVAGLVALITDAAVAGSRAPHPGVSFFFLILVIFFAVTGALELYSGYRSRRRYVASTDWFAVGGLTAIAAIVFVAIPPGYSQSFTGPDHVLRVLDSAVVAVGLLGAYGAISAVYLLIAGLSAKWGTQSAATIVAEATPIEDEKHA
;
A
#
# COMPACT_ATOMS: atom_id res chain seq x y z
N MET A 1 -2.25 18.07 24.26
CA MET A 1 -2.90 16.74 24.12
C MET A 1 -4.08 16.79 23.15
N GLN A 2 -4.89 17.86 23.15
CA GLN A 2 -6.02 18.05 22.23
C GLN A 2 -5.63 17.99 20.73
N ASP A 3 -4.55 18.67 20.30
CA ASP A 3 -4.05 18.62 18.92
C ASP A 3 -3.76 17.20 18.40
N ASN A 4 -3.28 16.31 19.28
CA ASN A 4 -2.99 14.93 18.90
C ASN A 4 -4.26 14.10 18.71
N ALA A 5 -5.33 14.40 19.46
CA ALA A 5 -6.60 13.70 19.34
C ALA A 5 -7.30 14.08 18.02
N GLU A 6 -7.30 15.38 17.66
CA GLU A 6 -7.83 15.85 16.38
C GLU A 6 -7.06 15.28 15.19
N GLN A 7 -5.72 15.26 15.26
CA GLN A 7 -4.89 14.63 14.23
C GLN A 7 -5.18 13.13 14.06
N ARG A 8 -5.37 12.39 15.16
CA ARG A 8 -5.75 10.97 15.12
C ARG A 8 -7.14 10.76 14.53
N ALA A 9 -8.10 11.62 14.87
CA ALA A 9 -9.45 11.60 14.34
C ALA A 9 -9.48 11.87 12.82
N ALA A 10 -8.64 12.78 12.34
CA ALA A 10 -8.48 13.05 10.91
C ALA A 10 -7.73 11.94 10.16
N TYR A 11 -6.82 11.24 10.82
CA TYR A 11 -5.94 10.25 10.21
C TYR A 11 -6.56 8.85 10.06
N TRP A 12 -7.35 8.38 11.03
CA TRP A 12 -7.87 7.00 10.99
C TRP A 12 -8.61 6.64 9.68
N PRO A 13 -9.46 7.50 9.08
CA PRO A 13 -10.14 7.15 7.84
C PRO A 13 -9.17 7.05 6.66
N VAL A 14 -8.08 7.83 6.68
CA VAL A 14 -7.03 7.82 5.66
C VAL A 14 -6.31 6.48 5.64
N ALA A 15 -5.91 6.00 6.81
CA ALA A 15 -5.22 4.72 6.94
C ALA A 15 -6.12 3.55 6.50
N VAL A 16 -7.36 3.51 6.98
CA VAL A 16 -8.32 2.44 6.63
C VAL A 16 -8.63 2.45 5.14
N ALA A 17 -8.88 3.60 4.55
CA ALA A 17 -9.20 3.66 3.13
C ALA A 17 -8.02 3.25 2.22
N ARG A 18 -6.77 3.56 2.61
CA ARG A 18 -5.57 3.04 1.92
C ARG A 18 -5.42 1.52 2.07
N ALA A 19 -5.85 0.95 3.21
CA ALA A 19 -5.77 -0.48 3.45
C ALA A 19 -6.69 -1.29 2.51
N VAL A 20 -7.82 -0.72 2.07
CA VAL A 20 -8.81 -1.45 1.25
C VAL A 20 -8.25 -1.90 -0.12
N PRO A 21 -7.65 -1.03 -0.95
CA PRO A 21 -7.02 -1.46 -2.20
C PRO A 21 -5.87 -2.46 -2.00
N LEU A 22 -5.08 -2.30 -0.92
CA LEU A 22 -4.00 -3.22 -0.57
C LEU A 22 -4.53 -4.60 -0.16
N ALA A 23 -5.65 -4.65 0.58
CA ALA A 23 -6.31 -5.89 0.94
C ALA A 23 -6.85 -6.58 -0.31
N GLY A 24 -7.46 -5.82 -1.23
CA GLY A 24 -7.91 -6.34 -2.53
C GLY A 24 -6.78 -6.96 -3.33
N LEU A 25 -5.63 -6.28 -3.43
CA LEU A 25 -4.41 -6.79 -4.06
C LEU A 25 -3.96 -8.12 -3.43
N GLY A 26 -3.83 -8.15 -2.11
CA GLY A 26 -3.39 -9.34 -1.38
C GLY A 26 -4.35 -10.52 -1.53
N LEU A 27 -5.65 -10.29 -1.37
CA LEU A 27 -6.69 -11.32 -1.49
C LEU A 27 -6.75 -11.91 -2.90
N TRP A 28 -6.72 -11.06 -3.94
CA TRP A 28 -6.84 -11.54 -5.32
C TRP A 28 -5.67 -12.42 -5.71
N ILE A 29 -4.44 -12.02 -5.34
CA ILE A 29 -3.24 -12.82 -5.62
C ILE A 29 -3.24 -14.12 -4.81
N THR A 30 -3.50 -14.04 -3.50
CA THR A 30 -3.39 -15.19 -2.59
C THR A 30 -4.35 -16.33 -2.93
N PHE A 31 -5.55 -15.99 -3.40
CA PHE A 31 -6.58 -16.98 -3.77
C PHE A 31 -6.62 -17.30 -5.26
N SER A 32 -5.71 -16.75 -6.06
CA SER A 32 -5.56 -17.11 -7.47
C SER A 32 -4.60 -18.29 -7.61
N ALA A 33 -4.95 -19.26 -8.47
CA ALA A 33 -4.00 -20.29 -8.88
C ALA A 33 -2.99 -19.75 -9.92
N ASP A 34 -3.38 -18.73 -10.69
CA ASP A 34 -2.52 -18.12 -11.69
C ASP A 34 -1.58 -17.11 -11.04
N HIS A 35 -0.28 -17.31 -11.21
CA HIS A 35 0.79 -16.41 -10.79
C HIS A 35 1.72 -16.04 -11.96
N SER A 36 1.16 -15.98 -13.17
CA SER A 36 1.87 -15.51 -14.36
C SER A 36 2.18 -14.01 -14.29
N ALA A 37 3.18 -13.55 -15.04
CA ALA A 37 3.51 -12.13 -15.13
C ALA A 37 2.38 -11.28 -15.72
N VAL A 38 1.59 -11.85 -16.66
CA VAL A 38 0.38 -11.22 -17.23
C VAL A 38 -0.66 -10.97 -16.15
N PHE A 39 -0.98 -12.00 -15.36
CA PHE A 39 -1.87 -11.85 -14.21
C PHE A 39 -1.35 -10.83 -13.20
N GLY A 40 -0.05 -10.86 -12.90
CA GLY A 40 0.62 -9.88 -12.04
C GLY A 40 0.48 -8.44 -12.53
N LEU A 41 0.72 -8.19 -13.82
CA LEU A 41 0.56 -6.88 -14.46
C LEU A 41 -0.89 -6.39 -14.40
N LEU A 42 -1.85 -7.27 -14.68
CA LEU A 42 -3.27 -6.94 -14.63
C LEU A 42 -3.70 -6.53 -13.22
N VAL A 43 -3.42 -7.37 -12.22
CA VAL A 43 -3.84 -7.10 -10.84
C VAL A 43 -3.10 -5.89 -10.27
N PHE A 44 -1.80 -5.75 -10.53
CA PHE A 44 -1.03 -4.55 -10.17
C PHE A 44 -1.59 -3.31 -10.86
N GLY A 45 -1.97 -3.42 -12.14
CA GLY A 45 -2.54 -2.35 -12.93
C GLY A 45 -3.82 -1.79 -12.33
N VAL A 46 -4.77 -2.69 -12.02
CA VAL A 46 -6.02 -2.34 -11.34
C VAL A 46 -5.74 -1.74 -9.96
N TYR A 47 -4.86 -2.37 -9.18
CA TYR A 47 -4.46 -1.86 -7.87
C TYR A 47 -3.88 -0.45 -7.94
N GLY A 48 -2.92 -0.18 -8.83
CA GLY A 48 -2.24 1.12 -8.93
C GLY A 48 -3.21 2.25 -9.26
N ILE A 49 -4.16 2.00 -10.16
CA ILE A 49 -5.22 2.96 -10.50
C ILE A 49 -6.13 3.21 -9.30
N VAL A 50 -6.69 2.15 -8.70
CA VAL A 50 -7.62 2.28 -7.58
C VAL A 50 -6.94 2.91 -6.36
N ALA A 51 -5.75 2.44 -5.99
CA ALA A 51 -4.99 2.97 -4.86
C ALA A 51 -4.58 4.43 -5.09
N GLY A 52 -4.16 4.78 -6.31
CA GLY A 52 -3.83 6.15 -6.68
C GLY A 52 -5.03 7.10 -6.58
N ILE A 53 -6.19 6.70 -7.11
CA ILE A 53 -7.43 7.49 -7.02
C ILE A 53 -7.86 7.66 -5.57
N VAL A 54 -7.87 6.58 -4.77
CA VAL A 54 -8.22 6.62 -3.34
C VAL A 54 -7.28 7.54 -2.59
N LEU A 55 -5.97 7.40 -2.78
CA LEU A 55 -4.97 8.23 -2.11
C LEU A 55 -5.10 9.71 -2.51
N GLY A 56 -5.24 9.99 -3.80
CA GLY A 56 -5.37 11.35 -4.32
C GLY A 56 -6.64 12.04 -3.81
N THR A 57 -7.77 11.34 -3.83
CA THR A 57 -9.06 11.85 -3.33
C THR A 57 -8.96 12.18 -1.84
N ILE A 58 -8.39 11.28 -1.04
CA ILE A 58 -8.29 11.49 0.41
C ILE A 58 -7.27 12.58 0.73
N ALA A 59 -6.11 12.60 0.07
CA ALA A 59 -5.12 13.65 0.23
C ALA A 59 -5.71 15.02 -0.11
N TRP A 60 -6.53 15.10 -1.16
CA TRP A 60 -7.21 16.33 -1.55
C TRP A 60 -8.24 16.80 -0.53
N LEU A 61 -9.07 15.88 -0.01
CA LEU A 61 -10.18 16.22 0.89
C LEU A 61 -9.76 16.41 2.36
N ARG A 62 -8.68 15.76 2.81
CA ARG A 62 -8.33 15.69 4.24
C ARG A 62 -7.02 16.39 4.60
N LEU A 63 -6.09 16.57 3.65
CA LEU A 63 -4.83 17.25 3.92
C LEU A 63 -4.95 18.73 3.50
N GLY A 64 -4.65 19.66 4.40
CA GLY A 64 -4.55 21.09 4.08
C GLY A 64 -3.42 21.40 3.08
N SER A 65 -3.21 22.68 2.74
CA SER A 65 -2.15 23.17 1.84
C SER A 65 -0.74 23.05 2.44
N SER A 66 -0.33 21.83 2.77
CA SER A 66 0.97 21.48 3.32
C SER A 66 1.85 20.81 2.25
N GLY A 67 3.18 20.89 2.41
CA GLY A 67 4.10 20.14 1.55
C GLY A 67 3.87 18.62 1.57
N VAL A 68 3.28 18.09 2.64
CA VAL A 68 2.91 16.67 2.77
C VAL A 68 1.79 16.30 1.78
N ARG A 69 0.78 17.16 1.61
CA ARG A 69 -0.29 16.95 0.61
C ARG A 69 0.28 16.79 -0.80
N THR A 70 1.24 17.64 -1.18
CA THR A 70 1.88 17.56 -2.49
C THR A 70 2.58 16.23 -2.69
N LEU A 71 3.30 15.72 -1.68
CA LEU A 71 3.96 14.41 -1.76
C LEU A 71 2.96 13.26 -1.97
N PHE A 72 1.84 13.28 -1.23
CA PHE A 72 0.78 12.28 -1.39
C PHE A 72 0.04 12.38 -2.73
N LEU A 73 -0.15 13.59 -3.27
CA LEU A 73 -0.72 13.78 -4.60
C LEU A 73 0.24 13.29 -5.69
N VAL A 74 1.55 13.56 -5.57
CA VAL A 74 2.56 13.02 -6.48
C VAL A 74 2.56 11.50 -6.43
N GLN A 75 2.52 10.91 -5.23
CA GLN A 75 2.42 9.46 -5.06
C GLN A 75 1.15 8.89 -5.70
N ALA A 76 0.00 9.57 -5.54
CA ALA A 76 -1.25 9.17 -6.18
C ALA A 76 -1.13 9.15 -7.71
N VAL A 77 -0.53 10.19 -8.30
CA VAL A 77 -0.27 10.26 -9.75
C VAL A 77 0.68 9.14 -10.19
N VAL A 78 1.77 8.91 -9.47
CA VAL A 78 2.72 7.82 -9.76
C VAL A 78 2.02 6.47 -9.74
N SER A 79 1.15 6.20 -8.77
CA SER A 79 0.39 4.95 -8.70
C SER A 79 -0.56 4.76 -9.87
N VAL A 80 -1.30 5.80 -10.26
CA VAL A 80 -2.20 5.73 -11.43
C VAL A 80 -1.39 5.51 -12.71
N VAL A 81 -0.30 6.25 -12.90
CA VAL A 81 0.56 6.12 -14.09
C VAL A 81 1.19 4.72 -14.15
N ALA A 82 1.75 4.22 -13.05
CA ALA A 82 2.30 2.87 -12.99
C ALA A 82 1.24 1.81 -13.30
N GLY A 83 0.02 1.99 -12.78
CA GLY A 83 -1.09 1.08 -13.05
C GLY A 83 -1.52 1.10 -14.53
N LEU A 84 -1.64 2.28 -15.13
CA LEU A 84 -1.93 2.44 -16.56
C LEU A 84 -0.83 1.84 -17.44
N VAL A 85 0.45 2.09 -17.10
CA VAL A 85 1.59 1.52 -17.81
C VAL A 85 1.51 0.00 -17.76
N ALA A 86 1.22 -0.60 -16.59
CA ALA A 86 1.07 -2.04 -16.46
C ALA A 86 -0.03 -2.61 -17.38
N LEU A 87 -1.23 -2.00 -17.38
CA LEU A 87 -2.34 -2.44 -18.24
C LEU A 87 -2.05 -2.25 -19.73
N ILE A 88 -1.39 -1.16 -20.11
CA ILE A 88 -0.98 -0.92 -21.50
C ILE A 88 0.06 -1.95 -21.93
N THR A 89 1.06 -2.24 -21.08
CA THR A 89 2.06 -3.26 -21.40
C THR A 89 1.43 -4.64 -21.50
N ASP A 90 0.48 -4.98 -20.64
CA ASP A 90 -0.26 -6.24 -20.70
C ASP A 90 -1.04 -6.38 -22.02
N ALA A 91 -1.83 -5.36 -22.37
CA ALA A 91 -2.59 -5.33 -23.61
C ALA A 91 -1.71 -5.36 -24.87
N ALA A 92 -0.58 -4.64 -24.85
CA ALA A 92 0.38 -4.64 -25.96
C ALA A 92 1.05 -6.01 -26.14
N VAL A 93 1.35 -6.71 -25.03
CA VAL A 93 1.97 -8.04 -25.06
C VAL A 93 0.97 -9.10 -25.55
N ALA A 94 -0.30 -9.02 -25.13
CA ALA A 94 -1.36 -9.95 -25.54
C ALA A 94 -1.62 -9.97 -27.06
N GLY A 95 -1.35 -8.86 -27.77
CA GLY A 95 -1.52 -8.75 -29.22
C GLY A 95 -0.29 -9.13 -30.08
N SER A 96 0.85 -9.44 -29.45
CA SER A 96 2.14 -9.58 -30.16
C SER A 96 2.57 -11.05 -30.37
N ARG A 97 3.12 -11.35 -31.57
CA ARG A 97 3.70 -12.68 -31.93
C ARG A 97 5.16 -12.88 -31.49
N ALA A 98 5.77 -11.88 -30.84
CA ALA A 98 7.18 -11.91 -30.46
C ALA A 98 7.41 -12.68 -29.13
N PRO A 99 8.62 -13.23 -28.89
CA PRO A 99 8.97 -13.86 -27.62
C PRO A 99 8.69 -12.92 -26.43
N HIS A 100 7.83 -13.37 -25.51
CA HIS A 100 7.18 -12.53 -24.50
C HIS A 100 8.16 -11.93 -23.47
N PRO A 101 8.32 -10.60 -23.37
CA PRO A 101 9.12 -9.95 -22.32
C PRO A 101 8.29 -9.65 -21.05
N GLY A 102 7.11 -10.26 -20.88
CA GLY A 102 6.15 -9.90 -19.82
C GLY A 102 6.74 -9.92 -18.41
N VAL A 103 7.62 -10.88 -18.13
CA VAL A 103 8.37 -10.95 -16.86
C VAL A 103 9.24 -9.71 -16.67
N SER A 104 10.06 -9.33 -17.67
CA SER A 104 10.95 -8.18 -17.58
C SER A 104 10.21 -6.86 -17.34
N PHE A 105 9.09 -6.65 -18.06
CA PHE A 105 8.25 -5.46 -17.85
C PHE A 105 7.61 -5.44 -16.48
N PHE A 106 7.09 -6.58 -16.02
CA PHE A 106 6.52 -6.72 -14.68
C PHE A 106 7.53 -6.32 -13.60
N PHE A 107 8.73 -6.87 -13.63
CA PHE A 107 9.80 -6.53 -12.69
C PHE A 107 10.20 -5.05 -12.78
N LEU A 108 10.38 -4.51 -13.98
CA LEU A 108 10.78 -3.11 -14.18
C LEU A 108 9.74 -2.14 -13.58
N ILE A 109 8.46 -2.39 -13.86
CA ILE A 109 7.36 -1.55 -13.34
C ILE A 109 7.31 -1.65 -11.82
N LEU A 110 7.35 -2.85 -11.25
CA LEU A 110 7.30 -3.04 -9.80
C LEU A 110 8.48 -2.36 -9.11
N VAL A 111 9.71 -2.59 -9.57
CA VAL A 111 10.92 -2.00 -8.96
C VAL A 111 10.84 -0.47 -8.98
N ILE A 112 10.50 0.13 -10.12
CA ILE A 112 10.37 1.59 -10.23
C ILE A 112 9.26 2.10 -9.31
N PHE A 113 8.10 1.45 -9.32
CA PHE A 113 6.97 1.82 -8.48
C PHE A 113 7.33 1.76 -6.99
N PHE A 114 7.85 0.64 -6.51
CA PHE A 114 8.22 0.44 -5.11
C PHE A 114 9.34 1.39 -4.68
N ALA A 115 10.33 1.64 -5.54
CA ALA A 115 11.43 2.55 -5.24
C ALA A 115 10.93 4.00 -5.10
N VAL A 116 10.12 4.47 -6.05
CA VAL A 116 9.61 5.85 -6.05
C VAL A 116 8.62 6.06 -4.90
N THR A 117 7.62 5.19 -4.76
CA THR A 117 6.60 5.35 -3.71
C THR A 117 7.18 5.13 -2.31
N GLY A 118 8.09 4.16 -2.15
CA GLY A 118 8.82 3.95 -0.90
C GLY A 118 9.67 5.16 -0.50
N ALA A 119 10.39 5.77 -1.45
CA ALA A 119 11.17 6.97 -1.20
C ALA A 119 10.30 8.18 -0.82
N LEU A 120 9.15 8.36 -1.50
CA LEU A 120 8.20 9.44 -1.19
C LEU A 120 7.63 9.30 0.23
N GLU A 121 7.27 8.08 0.66
CA GLU A 121 6.73 7.82 2.00
C GLU A 121 7.80 7.90 3.10
N LEU A 122 9.01 7.40 2.85
CA LEU A 122 10.14 7.57 3.77
C LEU A 122 10.46 9.06 3.98
N TYR A 123 10.51 9.82 2.88
CA TYR A 123 10.78 11.25 2.94
C TYR A 123 9.66 12.00 3.65
N SER A 124 8.39 11.67 3.37
CA SER A 124 7.24 12.30 4.02
C SER A 124 7.28 12.06 5.54
N GLY A 125 7.44 10.81 5.98
CA GLY A 125 7.54 10.43 7.40
C GLY A 125 8.75 11.04 8.12
N TYR A 126 9.91 11.10 7.45
CA TYR A 126 11.10 11.74 8.01
C TYR A 126 10.93 13.26 8.17
N ARG A 127 10.40 13.93 7.14
CA ARG A 127 10.20 15.38 7.13
C ARG A 127 9.13 15.82 8.13
N SER A 128 8.14 14.97 8.38
CA SER A 128 6.96 15.27 9.21
C SER A 128 7.07 14.77 10.65
N ARG A 129 8.14 14.05 11.01
CA ARG A 129 8.33 13.26 12.25
C ARG A 129 8.03 13.97 13.58
N ARG A 130 8.06 15.30 13.61
CA ARG A 130 7.76 16.13 14.81
C ARG A 130 6.43 16.90 14.73
N ARG A 131 5.70 16.80 13.62
CA ARG A 131 4.53 17.62 13.31
C ARG A 131 3.22 16.82 13.23
N TYR A 132 3.31 15.52 12.93
CA TYR A 132 2.12 14.67 12.75
C TYR A 132 2.27 13.35 13.49
N VAL A 133 1.22 12.94 14.21
CA VAL A 133 1.13 11.62 14.86
C VAL A 133 1.29 10.47 13.87
N ALA A 134 0.84 10.65 12.62
CA ALA A 134 0.90 9.64 11.55
C ALA A 134 2.30 9.43 10.92
N SER A 135 3.30 10.21 11.31
CA SER A 135 4.61 10.20 10.64
C SER A 135 5.36 8.88 10.78
N THR A 136 5.18 8.18 11.91
CA THR A 136 5.79 6.88 12.14
C THR A 136 5.21 5.83 11.19
N ASP A 137 3.92 5.89 10.92
CA ASP A 137 3.25 4.95 10.03
C ASP A 137 3.68 5.15 8.58
N TRP A 138 3.82 6.40 8.13
CA TRP A 138 4.35 6.71 6.80
C TRP A 138 5.78 6.24 6.64
N PHE A 139 6.61 6.44 7.68
CA PHE A 139 7.97 5.93 7.68
C PHE A 139 8.02 4.40 7.61
N ALA A 140 7.16 3.70 8.35
CA ALA A 140 7.09 2.25 8.36
C ALA A 140 6.60 1.68 7.01
N VAL A 141 5.53 2.22 6.45
CA VAL A 141 5.01 1.81 5.13
C VAL A 141 6.02 2.13 4.04
N GLY A 142 6.62 3.32 4.05
CA GLY A 142 7.70 3.67 3.11
C GLY A 142 8.90 2.76 3.23
N GLY A 143 9.30 2.39 4.45
CA GLY A 143 10.37 1.43 4.70
C GLY A 143 10.06 0.04 4.15
N LEU A 144 8.85 -0.48 4.41
CA LEU A 144 8.39 -1.76 3.86
C LEU A 144 8.37 -1.74 2.32
N THR A 145 7.90 -0.64 1.74
CA THR A 145 7.80 -0.43 0.28
C THR A 145 9.20 -0.35 -0.35
N ALA A 146 10.15 0.32 0.30
CA ALA A 146 11.55 0.37 -0.15
C ALA A 146 12.24 -1.00 -0.03
N ILE A 147 11.97 -1.75 1.04
CA ILE A 147 12.44 -3.14 1.18
C ILE A 147 11.88 -4.01 0.05
N ALA A 148 10.59 -3.85 -0.29
CA ALA A 148 10.00 -4.56 -1.43
C ALA A 148 10.77 -4.28 -2.72
N ALA A 149 11.10 -3.01 -3.03
CA ALA A 149 11.94 -2.68 -4.20
C ALA A 149 13.28 -3.43 -4.20
N ILE A 150 13.98 -3.48 -3.07
CA ILE A 150 15.27 -4.19 -2.94
C ILE A 150 15.07 -5.69 -3.17
N VAL A 151 14.02 -6.28 -2.58
CA VAL A 151 13.70 -7.70 -2.76
C VAL A 151 13.40 -8.03 -4.22
N PHE A 152 12.64 -7.18 -4.92
CA PHE A 152 12.35 -7.39 -6.35
C PHE A 152 13.60 -7.28 -7.23
N VAL A 153 14.56 -6.41 -6.91
CA VAL A 153 15.85 -6.34 -7.59
C VAL A 153 16.71 -7.59 -7.34
N ALA A 154 16.60 -8.18 -6.15
CA ALA A 154 17.39 -9.35 -5.78
C ALA A 154 16.91 -10.67 -6.42
N ILE A 155 15.70 -10.71 -6.99
CA ILE A 155 15.19 -11.91 -7.66
C ILE A 155 15.84 -12.05 -9.04
N PRO A 156 16.52 -13.17 -9.35
CA PRO A 156 17.04 -13.42 -10.68
C PRO A 156 15.89 -13.56 -11.70
N PRO A 157 15.86 -12.78 -12.79
CA PRO A 157 14.74 -12.80 -13.75
C PRO A 157 14.68 -14.10 -14.57
N GLY A 158 15.76 -14.89 -14.58
CA GLY A 158 15.81 -16.21 -15.20
C GLY A 158 15.63 -17.38 -14.21
N TYR A 159 15.21 -17.11 -12.97
CA TYR A 159 14.99 -18.17 -11.98
C TYR A 159 13.88 -19.10 -12.45
N SER A 160 14.18 -20.40 -12.48
CA SER A 160 13.24 -21.46 -12.82
C SER A 160 13.70 -22.76 -12.16
N GLN A 161 12.84 -23.33 -11.32
CA GLN A 161 13.13 -24.56 -10.58
C GLN A 161 11.97 -25.54 -10.74
N SER A 162 12.24 -26.67 -11.38
CA SER A 162 11.29 -27.78 -11.45
C SER A 162 11.23 -28.53 -10.12
N PHE A 163 10.04 -28.91 -9.68
CA PHE A 163 9.82 -29.72 -8.49
C PHE A 163 8.65 -30.69 -8.70
N THR A 164 8.66 -31.79 -7.95
CA THR A 164 7.56 -32.76 -7.94
C THR A 164 6.73 -32.55 -6.69
N GLY A 165 5.43 -32.29 -6.86
CA GLY A 165 4.51 -32.13 -5.73
C GLY A 165 4.25 -33.46 -5.00
N PRO A 166 3.60 -33.41 -3.82
CA PRO A 166 3.19 -34.61 -3.07
C PRO A 166 2.23 -35.54 -3.86
N ASP A 167 1.55 -35.00 -4.85
CA ASP A 167 0.66 -35.68 -5.80
C ASP A 167 1.40 -36.27 -7.01
N HIS A 168 2.74 -36.27 -7.00
CA HIS A 168 3.60 -36.73 -8.09
C HIS A 168 3.47 -35.94 -9.40
N VAL A 169 2.87 -34.75 -9.35
CA VAL A 169 2.76 -33.86 -10.52
C VAL A 169 3.97 -32.93 -10.58
N LEU A 170 4.64 -32.90 -11.74
CA LEU A 170 5.73 -31.98 -12.04
C LEU A 170 5.20 -30.54 -12.14
N ARG A 171 5.85 -29.62 -11.43
CA ARG A 171 5.55 -28.19 -11.40
C ARG A 171 6.84 -27.39 -11.54
N VAL A 172 6.70 -26.11 -11.89
CA VAL A 172 7.82 -25.18 -12.03
C VAL A 172 7.56 -23.98 -11.13
N LEU A 173 8.55 -23.64 -10.31
CA LEU A 173 8.63 -22.38 -9.59
C LEU A 173 9.55 -21.45 -10.38
N ASP A 174 8.97 -20.48 -11.06
CA ASP A 174 9.71 -19.47 -11.80
C ASP A 174 9.73 -18.11 -11.08
N SER A 175 10.50 -17.17 -11.62
CA SER A 175 10.59 -15.81 -11.10
C SER A 175 9.25 -15.07 -11.08
N ALA A 176 8.33 -15.37 -12.01
CA ALA A 176 7.02 -14.73 -12.05
C ALA A 176 6.16 -15.20 -10.88
N VAL A 177 6.13 -16.50 -10.61
CA VAL A 177 5.39 -17.07 -9.47
C VAL A 177 5.86 -16.45 -8.16
N VAL A 178 7.20 -16.35 -7.97
CA VAL A 178 7.79 -15.72 -6.78
C VAL A 178 7.40 -14.23 -6.69
N ALA A 179 7.54 -13.49 -7.79
CA ALA A 179 7.27 -12.06 -7.82
C ALA A 179 5.79 -11.71 -7.56
N VAL A 180 4.87 -12.42 -8.20
CA VAL A 180 3.43 -12.24 -7.99
C VAL A 180 3.07 -12.60 -6.55
N GLY A 181 3.57 -13.73 -6.02
CA GLY A 181 3.33 -14.12 -4.63
C GLY A 181 3.82 -13.06 -3.63
N LEU A 182 5.01 -12.50 -3.85
CA LEU A 182 5.57 -11.43 -3.01
C LEU A 182 4.79 -10.12 -3.13
N LEU A 183 4.26 -9.79 -4.32
CA LEU A 183 3.37 -8.65 -4.51
C LEU A 183 2.09 -8.82 -3.68
N GLY A 184 1.51 -10.02 -3.65
CA GLY A 184 0.38 -10.37 -2.80
C GLY A 184 0.71 -10.24 -1.31
N ALA A 185 1.87 -10.76 -0.89
CA ALA A 185 2.35 -10.66 0.48
C ALA A 185 2.55 -9.20 0.92
N TYR A 186 3.15 -8.36 0.06
CA TYR A 186 3.26 -6.92 0.30
C TYR A 186 1.89 -6.27 0.50
N GLY A 187 0.91 -6.59 -0.36
CA GLY A 187 -0.46 -6.09 -0.26
C GLY A 187 -1.10 -6.46 1.08
N ALA A 188 -1.04 -7.74 1.44
CA ALA A 188 -1.59 -8.26 2.68
C ALA A 188 -0.95 -7.63 3.93
N ILE A 189 0.38 -7.60 4.01
CA ILE A 189 1.12 -7.03 5.15
C ILE A 189 0.80 -5.54 5.30
N SER A 190 0.87 -4.78 4.21
CA SER A 190 0.61 -3.34 4.23
C SER A 190 -0.85 -3.02 4.58
N ALA A 191 -1.80 -3.83 4.09
CA ALA A 191 -3.21 -3.70 4.42
C ALA A 191 -3.46 -3.91 5.91
N VAL A 192 -2.94 -5.00 6.48
CA VAL A 192 -3.09 -5.31 7.91
C VAL A 192 -2.45 -4.21 8.74
N TYR A 193 -1.24 -3.77 8.39
CA TYR A 193 -0.55 -2.69 9.09
C TYR A 193 -1.39 -1.40 9.12
N LEU A 194 -1.85 -0.93 7.96
CA LEU A 194 -2.64 0.30 7.85
C LEU A 194 -4.03 0.18 8.50
N LEU A 195 -4.64 -1.00 8.43
CA LEU A 195 -5.91 -1.26 9.11
C LEU A 195 -5.75 -1.18 10.63
N ILE A 196 -4.71 -1.80 11.19
CA ILE A 196 -4.40 -1.74 12.62
C ILE A 196 -4.07 -0.29 13.02
N ALA A 197 -3.23 0.40 12.25
CA ALA A 197 -2.87 1.80 12.51
C ALA A 197 -4.11 2.71 12.53
N GLY A 198 -5.00 2.55 11.56
CA GLY A 198 -6.26 3.30 11.48
C GLY A 198 -7.18 3.00 12.66
N LEU A 199 -7.47 1.73 12.94
CA LEU A 199 -8.36 1.35 14.04
C LEU A 199 -7.78 1.74 15.42
N SER A 200 -6.46 1.63 15.58
CA SER A 200 -5.76 2.09 16.79
C SER A 200 -5.91 3.60 16.98
N ALA A 201 -5.81 4.40 15.91
CA ALA A 201 -6.07 5.83 15.96
C ALA A 201 -7.53 6.15 16.31
N LYS A 202 -8.50 5.41 15.77
CA LYS A 202 -9.95 5.58 16.05
C LYS A 202 -10.30 5.27 17.51
N TRP A 203 -9.76 4.21 18.09
CA TRP A 203 -10.07 3.84 19.47
C TRP A 203 -9.28 4.66 20.49
N GLY A 204 -8.04 5.05 20.15
CA GLY A 204 -7.24 5.93 20.99
C GLY A 204 -7.86 7.32 21.21
N THR A 205 -8.67 7.83 20.28
CA THR A 205 -9.44 9.07 20.49
C THR A 205 -10.63 8.89 21.41
N GLN A 206 -11.29 7.72 21.41
CA GLN A 206 -12.44 7.44 22.29
C GLN A 206 -12.02 7.37 23.76
N SER A 207 -10.92 6.69 24.08
CA SER A 207 -10.41 6.60 25.46
C SER A 207 -10.05 7.97 26.04
N ALA A 208 -9.49 8.87 25.23
CA ALA A 208 -9.19 10.23 25.67
C ALA A 208 -10.45 11.05 25.99
N ALA A 209 -11.51 10.91 25.18
CA ALA A 209 -12.78 11.61 25.41
C ALA A 209 -13.48 11.13 26.70
N THR A 210 -13.44 9.82 26.98
CA THR A 210 -14.01 9.25 28.22
C THR A 210 -13.29 9.79 29.46
N ILE A 211 -11.95 9.84 29.46
CA ILE A 211 -11.17 10.37 30.58
C ILE A 211 -11.50 11.84 30.86
N VAL A 212 -11.69 12.66 29.83
CA VAL A 212 -12.05 14.07 30.00
C VAL A 212 -13.46 14.21 30.61
N ALA A 213 -14.42 13.41 30.16
CA ALA A 213 -15.79 13.45 30.67
C ALA A 213 -15.90 13.01 32.14
N GLU A 214 -15.09 12.04 32.56
CA GLU A 214 -15.03 11.56 33.96
C GLU A 214 -14.28 12.54 34.88
N ALA A 215 -13.34 13.32 34.34
CA ALA A 215 -12.57 14.30 35.08
C ALA A 215 -13.29 15.65 35.30
N THR A 216 -14.34 15.96 34.54
CA THR A 216 -15.22 17.12 34.80
C THR A 216 -16.18 16.80 35.95
N PRO A 217 -16.06 17.46 37.13
CA PRO A 217 -16.98 17.25 38.23
C PRO A 217 -18.40 17.68 37.84
N ILE A 218 -19.40 16.96 38.36
CA ILE A 218 -20.82 17.29 38.24
C ILE A 218 -21.09 18.53 39.11
N GLU A 219 -20.71 19.73 38.64
CA GLU A 219 -20.85 20.97 39.43
C GLU A 219 -22.10 21.80 39.11
N ASP A 220 -22.97 21.36 38.20
CA ASP A 220 -24.10 22.20 37.73
C ASP A 220 -25.50 21.83 38.26
N GLU A 221 -25.63 21.07 39.35
CA GLU A 221 -26.95 20.68 39.88
C GLU A 221 -27.18 21.02 41.36
N LYS A 222 -26.82 22.24 41.82
CA LYS A 222 -27.11 22.68 43.21
C LYS A 222 -27.67 24.08 43.45
N HIS A 223 -28.18 24.78 42.44
CA HIS A 223 -28.92 26.04 42.69
C HIS A 223 -30.25 26.08 41.93
N ALA A 224 -31.27 25.46 42.52
CA ALA A 224 -32.69 25.72 42.26
C ALA A 224 -33.45 25.70 43.60
#